data_AF-X1PLL2-F1
#
_entry.id   AF-X1PLL2-F1
#
_cell.length_a   1.000
_cell.length_b   1.000
_cell.length_c   1.000
_cell.angle_alpha   90.00
_cell.angle_beta   90.00
_cell.angle_gamma   90.00
#
_symmetry.space_group_name_H-M   'P 1'
#
loop_
_entity.id
_entity.type
_entity.pdbx_description
1 polymer ?
#
loop_
_entity_poly.entity_id
_entity_poly.type
_entity_poly.pdbx_seq_one_letter_code
_entity_poly.pdbx_strand_id
1 'polypeptide(L)'
;DFAFRIHTDLGYRCIGAKVNGRLVPLSHVLSNGDVVEIIAAKGEKGPSLDWLNSQLGYIKTSHARGKVRQWFKRQERGQSIETGKQLLDKELKRLGISLPNVDKLARQFTYSSADDFLFALGCGSISPSEVALKLSAAFEPPSKAVEISPPGKISPSSVRVLGVGDLFTRLASCCHPLPGDEIIGYITQGRGITVHRRDCPNIINEVEKERLINVDWGDVEQVYPVTIQVDAWDRVGLVRDISAIIAEEGINITD
;
A
#
# COMPACT_ATOMS: atom_id res chain seq x y z
N ASP A 1 -17.14 -34.13 -6.03
CA ASP A 1 -15.87 -33.97 -5.28
C ASP A 1 -14.76 -34.94 -5.70
N PHE A 2 -14.95 -36.25 -5.57
CA PHE A 2 -13.89 -37.25 -5.85
C PHE A 2 -13.25 -37.13 -7.23
N ALA A 3 -14.04 -36.96 -8.29
CA ALA A 3 -13.54 -36.76 -9.66
C ALA A 3 -12.58 -35.56 -9.80
N PHE A 4 -12.89 -34.42 -9.15
CA PHE A 4 -12.04 -33.22 -9.16
C PHE A 4 -10.73 -33.40 -8.38
N ARG A 5 -10.66 -34.39 -7.48
CA ARG A 5 -9.44 -34.73 -6.75
C ARG A 5 -8.47 -35.55 -7.61
N ILE A 6 -9.00 -36.36 -8.53
CA ILE A 6 -8.20 -37.14 -9.48
C ILE A 6 -7.71 -36.24 -10.61
N HIS A 7 -8.64 -35.59 -11.33
CA HIS A 7 -8.28 -34.66 -12.40
C HIS A 7 -9.40 -33.64 -12.64
N THR A 8 -9.01 -32.40 -12.92
CA THR A 8 -9.99 -31.32 -13.09
C THR A 8 -10.89 -31.56 -14.32
N ASP A 9 -10.32 -32.04 -15.43
CA ASP A 9 -11.08 -32.36 -16.65
C ASP A 9 -12.05 -33.54 -16.45
N LEU A 10 -11.64 -34.55 -15.68
CA LEU A 10 -12.51 -35.68 -15.34
C LEU A 10 -13.71 -35.21 -14.50
N GLY A 11 -13.47 -34.27 -13.59
CA GLY A 11 -14.51 -33.61 -12.82
C GLY A 11 -15.52 -32.87 -13.70
N TYR A 12 -15.06 -32.10 -14.69
CA TYR A 12 -15.94 -31.38 -15.61
C TYR A 12 -16.81 -32.30 -16.47
N ARG A 13 -16.26 -33.45 -16.87
CA ARG A 13 -16.93 -34.41 -17.74
C ARG A 13 -17.76 -35.46 -16.99
N CYS A 14 -17.80 -35.41 -15.65
CA CYS A 14 -18.50 -36.40 -14.84
C CYS A 14 -20.03 -36.33 -15.06
N ILE A 15 -20.64 -37.45 -15.47
CA ILE A 15 -22.09 -37.57 -15.64
C ILE A 15 -22.71 -38.41 -14.53
N GLY A 16 -21.97 -39.40 -14.02
CA GLY A 16 -22.47 -40.33 -13.01
C GLY A 16 -21.33 -41.05 -12.29
N ALA A 17 -21.69 -41.80 -11.25
CA ALA A 17 -20.76 -42.62 -10.51
C ALA A 17 -21.38 -43.99 -10.20
N LYS A 18 -20.53 -45.01 -10.10
CA LYS A 18 -20.87 -46.28 -9.45
C LYS A 18 -20.05 -46.42 -8.18
N VAL A 19 -20.68 -46.92 -7.14
CA VAL A 19 -20.02 -47.26 -5.87
C VAL A 19 -20.25 -48.73 -5.61
N ASN A 20 -19.17 -49.48 -5.44
CA ASN A 20 -19.19 -50.94 -5.23
C ASN A 20 -20.03 -51.67 -6.32
N GLY A 21 -19.87 -51.25 -7.57
CA GLY A 21 -20.55 -51.81 -8.75
C GLY A 21 -22.00 -51.33 -8.99
N ARG A 22 -22.61 -50.56 -8.08
CA ARG A 22 -23.98 -50.06 -8.21
C ARG A 22 -24.02 -48.58 -8.62
N LEU A 23 -24.95 -48.21 -9.50
CA LEU A 23 -25.17 -46.81 -9.87
C LEU A 23 -25.73 -46.02 -8.68
N VAL A 24 -25.10 -44.90 -8.37
CA VAL A 24 -25.51 -44.00 -7.30
C VAL A 24 -25.74 -42.58 -7.84
N PRO A 25 -26.67 -41.81 -7.24
CA PRO A 25 -26.81 -40.40 -7.59
C PRO A 25 -25.54 -39.63 -7.20
N LEU A 26 -25.24 -38.55 -7.94
CA LEU A 26 -24.06 -37.72 -7.68
C LEU A 26 -24.08 -37.00 -6.32
N SER A 27 -25.23 -36.91 -5.67
CA SER A 27 -25.39 -36.38 -4.30
C SER A 27 -25.04 -37.38 -3.20
N HIS A 28 -24.75 -38.64 -3.56
CA HIS A 28 -24.38 -39.68 -2.60
C HIS A 28 -23.06 -39.34 -1.88
N VAL A 29 -23.07 -39.49 -0.56
CA VAL A 29 -21.90 -39.23 0.29
C VAL A 29 -21.06 -40.50 0.38
N LEU A 30 -19.79 -40.40 -0.03
CA LEU A 30 -18.85 -41.52 -0.01
C LEU A 30 -18.41 -41.87 1.41
N SER A 31 -18.21 -43.17 1.67
CA SER A 31 -17.66 -43.71 2.91
C SER A 31 -16.23 -44.23 2.71
N ASN A 32 -15.48 -44.38 3.80
CA ASN A 32 -14.15 -44.98 3.73
C ASN A 32 -14.23 -46.45 3.32
N GLY A 33 -13.41 -46.85 2.35
CA GLY A 33 -13.39 -48.21 1.81
C GLY A 33 -14.25 -48.43 0.56
N ASP A 34 -15.00 -47.41 0.12
CA ASP A 34 -15.81 -47.49 -1.10
C ASP A 34 -14.94 -47.52 -2.37
N VAL A 35 -15.27 -48.45 -3.27
CA VAL A 35 -14.69 -48.48 -4.63
C VAL A 35 -15.57 -47.64 -5.55
N VAL A 36 -15.01 -46.53 -6.04
CA VAL A 36 -15.73 -45.54 -6.86
C VAL A 36 -15.29 -45.63 -8.32
N GLU A 37 -16.23 -45.90 -9.22
CA GLU A 37 -16.05 -45.79 -10.67
C GLU A 37 -16.73 -44.50 -11.17
N ILE A 38 -15.98 -43.67 -11.89
CA ILE A 38 -16.49 -42.41 -12.44
C ILE A 38 -16.91 -42.62 -13.89
N ILE A 39 -18.14 -42.25 -14.23
CA ILE A 39 -18.66 -42.29 -15.58
C ILE A 39 -18.54 -40.88 -16.18
N ALA A 40 -17.63 -40.72 -17.14
CA ALA A 40 -17.38 -39.45 -17.82
C ALA A 40 -17.95 -39.42 -19.24
N ALA A 41 -18.38 -38.24 -19.68
CA ALA A 41 -18.84 -37.97 -21.04
C ALA A 41 -17.71 -38.19 -22.06
N LYS A 42 -18.00 -38.82 -23.21
CA LYS A 42 -17.01 -38.98 -24.28
C LYS A 42 -16.81 -37.71 -25.15
N GLY A 43 -17.73 -36.73 -25.10
CA GLY A 43 -17.63 -35.46 -25.83
C GLY A 43 -17.48 -34.23 -24.93
N GLU A 44 -17.56 -33.03 -25.53
CA GLU A 44 -17.55 -31.74 -24.83
C GLU A 44 -18.87 -31.55 -24.07
N LYS A 45 -18.88 -32.02 -22.81
CA LYS A 45 -19.96 -31.75 -21.86
C LYS A 45 -19.35 -31.11 -20.62
N GLY A 46 -19.89 -29.96 -20.25
CA GLY A 46 -19.47 -29.19 -19.09
C GLY A 46 -20.31 -29.45 -17.84
N PRO A 47 -19.87 -28.94 -16.67
CA PRO A 47 -20.66 -28.94 -15.45
C PRO A 47 -21.94 -28.11 -15.62
N SER A 48 -22.99 -28.44 -14.85
CA SER A 48 -24.20 -27.62 -14.74
C SER A 48 -24.06 -26.56 -13.64
N LEU A 49 -24.76 -25.43 -13.76
CA LEU A 49 -24.84 -24.39 -12.72
C LEU A 49 -25.41 -24.96 -11.41
N ASP A 50 -26.29 -25.95 -11.49
CA ASP A 50 -26.90 -26.64 -10.34
C ASP A 50 -25.85 -27.25 -9.40
N TRP A 51 -24.66 -27.58 -9.90
CA TRP A 51 -23.58 -28.14 -9.08
C TRP A 51 -23.04 -27.14 -8.04
N LEU A 52 -23.26 -25.84 -8.26
CA LEU A 52 -22.87 -24.79 -7.31
C LEU A 52 -23.92 -24.53 -6.23
N ASN A 53 -25.15 -25.02 -6.41
CA ASN A 53 -26.22 -24.89 -5.42
C ASN A 53 -25.93 -25.82 -4.24
N SER A 54 -25.68 -25.22 -3.08
CA SER A 54 -25.36 -25.95 -1.85
C SER A 54 -26.50 -26.85 -1.36
N GLN A 55 -27.76 -26.55 -1.71
CA GLN A 55 -28.91 -27.35 -1.28
C GLN A 55 -29.05 -28.67 -2.05
N LEU A 56 -28.53 -28.75 -3.28
CA LEU A 56 -28.61 -29.96 -4.12
C LEU A 56 -27.55 -31.01 -3.77
N GLY A 57 -26.53 -30.63 -2.98
CA GLY A 57 -25.58 -31.58 -2.40
C GLY A 57 -24.57 -32.21 -3.36
N TYR A 58 -24.47 -31.75 -4.61
CA TYR A 58 -23.54 -32.31 -5.62
C TYR A 58 -22.05 -32.07 -5.30
N ILE A 59 -21.72 -30.88 -4.77
CA ILE A 59 -20.35 -30.48 -4.46
C ILE A 59 -20.30 -29.88 -3.07
N LYS A 60 -19.52 -30.49 -2.17
CA LYS A 60 -19.29 -29.99 -0.81
C LYS A 60 -17.94 -29.30 -0.67
N THR A 61 -16.91 -29.78 -1.36
CA THR A 61 -15.55 -29.22 -1.18
C THR A 61 -15.37 -27.85 -1.82
N SER A 62 -14.66 -26.95 -1.14
CA SER A 62 -14.31 -25.62 -1.66
C SER A 62 -13.48 -25.70 -2.94
N HIS A 63 -12.56 -26.68 -3.02
CA HIS A 63 -11.73 -26.93 -4.19
C HIS A 63 -12.56 -27.19 -5.45
N ALA A 64 -13.49 -28.16 -5.41
CA ALA A 64 -14.32 -28.50 -6.55
C ALA A 64 -15.28 -27.35 -6.93
N ARG A 65 -15.87 -26.65 -5.93
CA ARG A 65 -16.69 -25.45 -6.18
C ARG A 65 -15.89 -24.36 -6.90
N GLY A 66 -14.64 -24.14 -6.48
CA GLY A 66 -13.72 -23.20 -7.12
C GLY A 66 -13.44 -23.56 -8.58
N LYS A 67 -13.15 -24.84 -8.87
CA LYS A 67 -12.92 -25.31 -10.25
C LYS A 67 -14.13 -25.17 -11.15
N VAL A 68 -15.34 -25.46 -10.66
CA VAL A 68 -16.58 -25.28 -11.45
C VAL A 68 -16.87 -23.80 -11.71
N ARG A 69 -16.72 -22.94 -10.71
CA ARG A 69 -16.82 -21.47 -10.92
C ARG A 69 -15.81 -20.98 -11.95
N GLN A 70 -14.57 -21.47 -11.87
CA GLN A 70 -13.52 -21.12 -12.83
C GLN A 70 -13.88 -21.58 -14.25
N TRP A 71 -14.51 -22.74 -14.41
CA TRP A 71 -14.95 -23.24 -15.72
C TRP A 71 -16.00 -22.34 -16.35
N PHE A 72 -17.04 -21.95 -15.60
CA PHE A 72 -18.06 -21.02 -16.10
C PHE A 72 -17.48 -19.65 -16.44
N LYS A 73 -16.59 -19.12 -15.58
CA LYS A 73 -15.86 -17.88 -15.88
C LYS A 73 -15.06 -17.97 -17.19
N ARG A 74 -14.49 -19.14 -17.53
CA ARG A 74 -13.78 -19.34 -18.81
C ARG A 74 -14.70 -19.47 -20.02
N GLN A 75 -15.94 -19.93 -19.86
CA GLN A 75 -16.92 -19.95 -20.96
C GLN A 75 -17.33 -18.53 -21.33
N GLU A 76 -17.45 -17.64 -20.34
CA GLU A 76 -17.71 -16.21 -20.53
C GLU A 76 -16.45 -15.40 -20.86
N ARG A 77 -15.43 -16.03 -21.45
CA ARG A 77 -14.13 -15.40 -21.70
C ARG A 77 -14.24 -14.09 -22.48
N GLY A 78 -15.12 -14.03 -23.49
CA GLY A 78 -15.36 -12.80 -24.24
C GLY A 78 -15.88 -11.65 -23.36
N GLN A 79 -16.92 -11.91 -22.55
CA GLN A 79 -17.46 -10.90 -21.61
C GLN A 79 -16.47 -10.54 -20.51
N SER A 80 -15.69 -11.50 -20.04
CA SER A 80 -14.65 -11.27 -19.03
C SER A 80 -13.53 -10.38 -19.57
N ILE A 81 -13.11 -10.59 -20.82
CA ILE A 81 -12.11 -9.71 -21.48
C ILE A 81 -12.66 -8.28 -21.60
N GLU A 82 -13.91 -8.13 -22.04
CA GLU A 82 -14.55 -6.82 -22.19
C GLU A 82 -14.67 -6.08 -20.84
N THR A 83 -15.10 -6.81 -19.80
CA THR A 83 -15.14 -6.29 -18.42
C THR A 83 -13.74 -5.89 -17.93
N GLY A 84 -12.72 -6.70 -18.26
CA GLY A 84 -11.32 -6.40 -17.95
C GLY A 84 -10.83 -5.12 -18.63
N LYS A 85 -11.20 -4.89 -19.91
CA LYS A 85 -10.88 -3.64 -20.63
C LYS A 85 -11.50 -2.43 -19.94
N GLN A 86 -12.78 -2.51 -19.57
CA GLN A 86 -13.47 -1.42 -18.88
C GLN A 86 -12.84 -1.11 -17.51
N LEU A 87 -12.47 -2.14 -16.74
CA LEU A 87 -11.79 -1.98 -15.45
C LEU A 87 -10.41 -1.33 -15.63
N LEU A 88 -9.64 -1.76 -16.62
CA LEU A 88 -8.34 -1.19 -16.92
C LEU A 88 -8.48 0.29 -17.31
N ASP A 89 -9.37 0.62 -18.25
CA ASP A 89 -9.62 1.99 -18.69
C ASP A 89 -10.05 2.91 -17.54
N LYS A 90 -10.88 2.40 -16.63
CA LYS A 90 -11.31 3.15 -15.44
C LYS A 90 -10.13 3.47 -14.52
N GLU A 91 -9.25 2.50 -14.27
CA GLU A 91 -8.05 2.72 -13.45
C GLU A 91 -7.06 3.67 -14.11
N LEU A 92 -6.86 3.56 -15.43
CA LEU A 92 -5.99 4.48 -16.17
C LEU A 92 -6.48 5.92 -16.10
N LYS A 93 -7.79 6.13 -16.31
CA LYS A 93 -8.42 7.45 -16.16
C LYS A 93 -8.27 7.98 -14.75
N ARG A 94 -8.41 7.13 -13.73
CA ARG A 94 -8.23 7.50 -12.32
C ARG A 94 -6.79 7.96 -12.03
N LEU A 95 -5.80 7.32 -12.66
CA LEU A 95 -4.38 7.66 -12.50
C LEU A 95 -3.90 8.78 -13.43
N GLY A 96 -4.72 9.21 -14.39
CA GLY A 96 -4.31 10.19 -15.41
C GLY A 96 -3.25 9.67 -16.38
N ILE A 97 -3.10 8.35 -16.51
CA ILE A 97 -2.07 7.70 -17.33
C ILE A 97 -2.69 7.25 -18.65
N SER A 98 -2.03 7.58 -19.76
CA SER A 98 -2.34 6.96 -21.06
C SER A 98 -1.44 5.75 -21.27
N LEU A 99 -2.02 4.54 -21.40
CA LEU A 99 -1.23 3.33 -21.67
C LEU A 99 -0.82 3.30 -23.15
N PRO A 100 0.49 3.26 -23.46
CA PRO A 100 0.93 3.16 -24.85
C PRO A 100 0.83 1.73 -25.41
N ASN A 101 0.82 0.68 -24.58
CA ASN A 101 0.70 -0.70 -25.04
C ASN A 101 0.28 -1.71 -23.94
N VAL A 102 -0.87 -2.37 -24.10
CA VAL A 102 -1.41 -3.36 -23.14
C VAL A 102 -0.60 -4.66 -23.13
N ASP A 103 0.02 -5.06 -24.25
CA ASP A 103 0.85 -6.26 -24.32
C ASP A 103 2.12 -6.14 -23.46
N LYS A 104 2.69 -4.93 -23.37
CA LYS A 104 3.84 -4.70 -22.48
C LYS A 104 3.44 -4.88 -21.02
N LEU A 105 2.25 -4.40 -20.63
CA LEU A 105 1.73 -4.57 -19.29
C LEU A 105 1.44 -6.04 -18.97
N ALA A 106 0.84 -6.77 -19.91
CA ALA A 106 0.56 -8.20 -19.75
C ALA A 106 1.82 -9.00 -19.40
N ARG A 107 2.95 -8.73 -20.09
CA ARG A 107 4.24 -9.39 -19.84
C ARG A 107 4.78 -9.12 -18.43
N GLN A 108 4.59 -7.91 -17.90
CA GLN A 108 5.00 -7.61 -16.53
C GLN A 108 4.26 -8.47 -15.51
N PHE A 109 3.02 -8.84 -15.79
CA PHE A 109 2.21 -9.75 -14.98
C PHE A 109 2.38 -11.23 -15.35
N THR A 110 3.43 -11.59 -16.09
CA THR A 110 3.72 -12.96 -16.54
C THR A 110 2.69 -13.57 -17.49
N TYR A 111 1.86 -12.75 -18.15
CA TYR A 111 0.94 -13.20 -19.18
C TYR A 111 1.55 -13.07 -20.58
N SER A 112 1.25 -14.05 -21.42
CA SER A 112 1.75 -14.17 -22.79
C SER A 112 1.00 -13.27 -23.78
N SER A 113 -0.25 -12.93 -23.47
CA SER A 113 -1.17 -12.17 -24.33
C SER A 113 -1.95 -11.12 -23.53
N ALA A 114 -2.23 -9.97 -24.14
CA ALA A 114 -3.14 -8.97 -23.59
C ALA A 114 -4.51 -9.56 -23.24
N ASP A 115 -5.04 -10.49 -24.04
CA ASP A 115 -6.34 -11.11 -23.80
C ASP A 115 -6.34 -11.99 -22.54
N ASP A 116 -5.24 -12.69 -22.26
CA ASP A 116 -5.11 -13.50 -21.04
C ASP A 116 -5.03 -12.61 -19.79
N PHE A 117 -4.33 -11.49 -19.89
CA PHE A 117 -4.25 -10.49 -18.83
C PHE A 117 -5.60 -9.82 -18.56
N LEU A 118 -6.29 -9.35 -19.62
CA LEU A 118 -7.61 -8.73 -19.51
C LEU A 118 -8.66 -9.72 -19.00
N PHE A 119 -8.59 -10.99 -19.42
CA PHE A 119 -9.40 -12.05 -18.86
C PHE A 119 -9.14 -12.24 -17.36
N ALA A 120 -7.87 -12.28 -16.95
CA ALA A 120 -7.47 -12.42 -15.54
C ALA A 120 -8.00 -11.25 -14.68
N LEU A 121 -7.95 -10.03 -15.21
CA LEU A 121 -8.50 -8.83 -14.57
C LEU A 121 -10.03 -8.88 -14.48
N GLY A 122 -10.72 -9.17 -15.58
CA GLY A 122 -12.19 -9.23 -15.61
C GLY A 122 -12.79 -10.37 -14.79
N CYS A 123 -12.09 -11.50 -14.67
CA CYS A 123 -12.54 -12.61 -13.83
C CYS A 123 -12.18 -12.44 -12.35
N GLY A 124 -11.44 -11.39 -11.99
CA GLY A 124 -11.01 -11.05 -10.63
C GLY A 124 -9.87 -11.92 -10.09
N SER A 125 -9.06 -12.51 -10.97
CA SER A 125 -7.83 -13.19 -10.57
C SER A 125 -6.70 -12.21 -10.24
N ILE A 126 -6.77 -11.00 -10.80
CA ILE A 126 -5.90 -9.86 -10.50
C ILE A 126 -6.80 -8.70 -10.09
N SER A 127 -6.42 -8.00 -9.03
CA SER A 127 -7.17 -6.82 -8.60
C SER A 127 -6.78 -5.57 -9.42
N PRO A 128 -7.71 -4.66 -9.72
CA PRO A 128 -7.38 -3.39 -10.36
C PRO A 128 -6.33 -2.57 -9.59
N SER A 129 -6.32 -2.68 -8.25
CA SER A 129 -5.34 -2.06 -7.37
C SER A 129 -3.92 -2.58 -7.58
N GLU A 130 -3.74 -3.89 -7.79
CA GLU A 130 -2.43 -4.47 -8.13
C GLU A 130 -1.91 -3.95 -9.47
N VAL A 131 -2.81 -3.77 -10.44
CA VAL A 131 -2.47 -3.16 -11.74
C VAL A 131 -2.03 -1.72 -11.56
N ALA A 132 -2.75 -0.93 -10.76
CA ALA A 132 -2.42 0.46 -10.46
C ALA A 132 -1.04 0.61 -9.80
N LEU A 133 -0.73 -0.22 -8.80
CA LEU A 133 0.55 -0.18 -8.07
C LEU A 133 1.75 -0.50 -8.97
N LYS A 134 1.57 -1.45 -9.88
CA LYS A 134 2.63 -1.84 -10.82
C LYS A 134 2.82 -0.81 -11.94
N LEU A 135 1.73 -0.16 -12.36
CA LEU A 135 1.79 0.97 -13.28
C LEU A 135 2.50 2.16 -12.63
N SER A 136 2.19 2.53 -11.39
CA SER A 136 2.89 3.62 -10.69
C SER A 136 4.39 3.35 -10.55
N ALA A 137 4.78 2.11 -10.26
CA ALA A 137 6.19 1.71 -10.17
C ALA A 137 6.94 1.76 -11.52
N ALA A 138 6.24 1.69 -12.66
CA ALA A 138 6.85 1.77 -13.99
C ALA A 138 7.00 3.22 -14.50
N PHE A 139 6.29 4.17 -13.89
CA PHE A 139 6.37 5.61 -14.19
C PHE A 139 7.24 6.39 -13.21
N GLU A 140 7.68 5.79 -12.11
CA GLU A 140 8.80 6.31 -11.34
C GLU A 140 10.12 5.95 -12.05
N PRO A 141 11.00 6.91 -12.38
CA PRO A 141 12.42 6.57 -12.55
C PRO A 141 12.89 5.87 -11.28
N PRO A 142 13.94 5.02 -11.31
CA PRO A 142 14.43 4.34 -10.11
C PRO A 142 14.82 5.40 -9.07
N SER A 143 13.87 5.73 -8.20
CA SER A 143 14.09 6.48 -6.99
C SER A 143 14.95 5.56 -6.16
N LYS A 144 16.23 5.91 -6.00
CA LYS A 144 17.04 5.36 -4.92
C LYS A 144 16.16 5.43 -3.70
N ALA A 145 15.88 4.28 -3.09
CA ALA A 145 15.07 4.20 -1.89
C ALA A 145 15.54 5.29 -0.93
N VAL A 146 14.76 6.37 -0.83
CA VAL A 146 14.94 7.35 0.22
C VAL A 146 14.52 6.57 1.45
N GLU A 147 15.50 6.18 2.25
CA GLU A 147 15.25 5.64 3.57
C GLU A 147 14.44 6.71 4.30
N ILE A 148 13.13 6.50 4.39
CA ILE A 148 12.25 7.27 5.26
C ILE A 148 12.68 6.88 6.67
N SER A 149 13.72 7.56 7.15
CA SER A 149 14.06 7.57 8.55
C SER A 149 12.83 8.15 9.25
N PRO A 150 12.25 7.46 10.25
CA PRO A 150 11.19 8.07 11.04
C PRO A 150 11.72 9.41 11.56
N PRO A 151 10.90 10.48 11.62
CA PRO A 151 11.36 11.78 12.09
C PRO A 151 12.00 11.57 13.45
N GLY A 152 13.33 11.76 13.49
CA GLY A 152 14.11 11.58 14.70
C GLY A 152 13.49 12.46 15.77
N LYS A 153 13.05 11.86 16.88
CA LYS A 153 12.60 12.63 18.02
C LYS A 153 13.73 13.57 18.42
N ILE A 154 13.40 14.86 18.48
CA ILE A 154 14.25 15.95 18.97
C ILE A 154 14.96 15.49 20.24
N SER A 155 16.26 15.22 20.16
CA SER A 155 17.04 15.10 21.39
C SER A 155 17.45 16.50 21.82
N PRO A 156 17.10 16.95 23.04
CA PRO A 156 17.48 18.26 23.58
C PRO A 156 18.98 18.35 23.94
N SER A 157 19.83 17.51 23.31
CA SER A 157 21.24 17.31 23.64
C SER A 157 22.19 18.39 23.11
N SER A 158 21.70 19.41 22.41
CA SER A 158 22.53 20.40 21.72
C SER A 158 22.56 21.78 22.37
N VAL A 159 22.10 21.97 23.62
CA VAL A 159 22.23 23.26 24.34
C VAL A 159 23.07 23.05 25.59
N ARG A 160 24.25 23.68 25.63
CA ARG A 160 25.16 23.65 26.78
C ARG A 160 24.90 24.87 27.66
N VAL A 161 24.62 24.63 28.94
CA VAL A 161 24.55 25.68 29.94
C VAL A 161 25.95 25.90 30.50
N LEU A 162 26.44 27.14 30.48
CA LEU A 162 27.78 27.45 30.95
C LEU A 162 27.93 27.11 32.44
N GLY A 163 28.71 26.07 32.74
CA GLY A 163 29.14 25.70 34.10
C GLY A 163 28.44 24.51 34.76
N VAL A 164 27.37 23.93 34.18
CA VAL A 164 26.68 22.75 34.75
C VAL A 164 26.20 21.82 33.61
N GLY A 165 26.51 20.52 33.69
CA GLY A 165 26.05 19.51 32.72
C GLY A 165 24.64 18.98 32.98
N ASP A 166 23.95 18.55 31.91
CA ASP A 166 22.62 17.88 31.87
C ASP A 166 21.51 18.49 32.74
N LEU A 167 21.24 19.78 32.52
CA LEU A 167 19.99 20.40 33.01
C LEU A 167 18.87 20.19 31.99
N PHE A 168 17.64 20.02 32.47
CA PHE A 168 16.46 19.89 31.61
C PHE A 168 16.24 21.19 30.84
N THR A 169 16.52 21.16 29.53
CA THR A 169 16.39 22.29 28.61
C THR A 169 15.28 22.03 27.60
N ARG A 170 14.59 23.11 27.20
CA ARG A 170 13.59 23.10 26.13
C ARG A 170 13.67 24.39 25.32
N LEU A 171 13.38 24.33 24.03
CA LEU A 171 13.33 25.52 23.17
C LEU A 171 12.00 26.27 23.33
N ALA A 172 12.03 27.61 23.26
CA ALA A 172 10.84 28.44 23.38
C ALA A 172 10.00 28.41 22.09
N SER A 173 8.67 28.27 22.24
CA SER A 173 7.71 28.35 21.14
C SER A 173 7.37 29.78 20.69
N CYS A 174 7.90 30.81 21.36
CA CYS A 174 7.60 32.20 21.00
C CYS A 174 8.56 32.78 19.95
N CYS A 175 9.83 32.33 19.94
CA CYS A 175 10.86 32.82 19.04
C CYS A 175 11.58 31.72 18.25
N HIS A 176 11.23 30.44 18.48
CA HIS A 176 11.74 29.26 17.76
C HIS A 176 13.26 29.34 17.48
N PRO A 177 14.10 29.37 18.54
CA PRO A 177 15.55 29.55 18.37
C PRO A 177 16.15 28.40 17.56
N LEU A 178 16.98 28.74 16.57
CA LEU A 178 17.65 27.80 15.67
C LEU A 178 19.18 27.80 15.91
N PRO A 179 19.87 26.68 15.59
CA PRO A 179 21.32 26.64 15.63
C PRO A 179 21.95 27.80 14.83
N GLY A 180 22.80 28.58 15.50
CA GLY A 180 23.41 29.80 14.96
C GLY A 180 22.78 31.09 15.47
N ASP A 181 21.57 31.04 16.03
CA ASP A 181 20.98 32.19 16.73
C ASP A 181 21.74 32.48 18.04
N GLU A 182 21.86 33.77 18.39
CA GLU A 182 22.27 34.16 19.74
C GLU A 182 21.16 33.78 20.74
N ILE A 183 21.46 32.88 21.67
CA ILE A 183 20.49 32.33 22.62
C ILE A 183 20.76 32.72 24.07
N ILE A 184 19.71 32.65 24.88
CA ILE A 184 19.74 32.88 26.33
C ILE A 184 18.74 31.95 27.02
N GLY A 185 19.11 31.43 28.19
CA GLY A 185 18.26 30.54 28.97
C GLY A 185 17.49 31.32 30.02
N TYR A 186 16.22 30.95 30.23
CA TYR A 186 15.38 31.48 31.31
C TYR A 186 14.96 30.34 32.24
N ILE A 187 15.23 30.49 33.55
CA ILE A 187 14.87 29.51 34.57
C ILE A 187 13.37 29.59 34.86
N THR A 188 12.62 28.56 34.45
CA THR A 188 11.18 28.46 34.71
C THR A 188 10.89 27.70 36.00
N GLN A 189 9.80 28.05 36.69
CA GLN A 189 9.35 27.32 37.86
C GLN A 189 8.84 25.93 37.45
N GLY A 190 9.60 24.88 37.79
CA GLY A 190 9.22 23.47 37.64
C GLY A 190 9.31 22.88 36.22
N ARG A 191 9.68 23.65 35.19
CA ARG A 191 9.82 23.16 33.80
C ARG A 191 11.26 23.25 33.26
N GLY A 192 12.23 23.44 34.15
CA GLY A 192 13.65 23.57 33.81
C GLY A 192 13.98 24.90 33.12
N ILE A 193 14.91 24.86 32.17
CA ILE A 193 15.41 26.03 31.45
C ILE A 193 14.71 26.12 30.10
N THR A 194 14.08 27.25 29.82
CA THR A 194 13.54 27.55 28.49
C THR A 194 14.52 28.42 27.73
N VAL A 195 14.94 27.98 26.54
CA VAL A 195 15.92 28.67 25.70
C VAL A 195 15.19 29.59 24.74
N HIS A 196 15.57 30.86 24.74
CA HIS A 196 15.04 31.91 23.87
C HIS A 196 16.15 32.49 23.01
N ARG A 197 15.77 33.17 21.93
CA ARG A 197 16.68 34.10 21.26
C ARG A 197 16.94 35.30 22.15
N ARG A 198 18.15 35.84 22.09
CA ARG A 198 18.58 37.00 22.88
C ARG A 198 17.76 38.26 22.55
N ASP A 199 17.26 38.36 21.33
CA ASP A 199 16.42 39.45 20.84
C ASP A 199 14.91 39.20 20.99
N CYS A 200 14.50 38.13 21.69
CA CYS A 200 13.09 37.82 21.90
C CYS A 200 12.39 38.92 22.73
N PRO A 201 11.26 39.49 22.28
CA PRO A 201 10.51 40.51 23.02
C PRO A 201 10.11 40.08 24.44
N ASN A 202 9.83 38.79 24.63
CA ASN A 202 9.46 38.25 25.95
C ASN A 202 10.64 38.22 26.92
N ILE A 203 11.89 38.14 26.41
CA ILE A 203 13.09 38.17 27.24
C ILE A 203 13.58 39.60 27.46
N ILE A 204 13.54 40.44 26.42
CA ILE A 204 13.94 41.85 26.53
C ILE A 204 13.11 42.57 27.59
N ASN A 205 11.81 42.27 27.64
CA ASN A 205 10.86 42.88 28.57
C ASN A 205 10.76 42.14 29.93
N GLU A 206 11.60 41.14 30.18
CA GLU A 206 11.56 40.35 31.41
C GLU A 206 12.08 41.19 32.60
N VAL A 207 11.35 41.13 33.72
CA VAL A 207 11.62 41.93 34.91
C VAL A 207 12.63 41.21 35.81
N GLU A 208 12.53 39.89 35.91
CA GLU A 208 13.38 39.06 36.77
C GLU A 208 14.67 38.62 36.04
N LYS A 209 15.57 39.58 35.79
CA LYS A 209 16.84 39.33 35.08
C LYS A 209 17.77 38.32 35.75
N GLU A 210 17.62 38.10 37.05
CA GLU A 210 18.39 37.12 37.83
C GLU A 210 18.10 35.67 37.40
N ARG A 211 16.97 35.43 36.71
CA ARG A 211 16.62 34.11 36.16
C ARG A 211 17.18 33.84 34.78
N LEU A 212 17.89 34.82 34.18
CA LEU A 212 18.55 34.68 32.90
C LEU A 212 19.93 34.06 33.09
N ILE A 213 20.23 33.06 32.27
CA ILE A 213 21.49 32.34 32.27
C ILE A 213 22.05 32.28 30.85
N ASN A 214 23.38 32.36 30.75
CA ASN A 214 24.05 32.23 29.47
C ASN A 214 24.09 30.74 29.06
N VAL A 215 23.69 30.49 27.82
CA VAL A 215 23.64 29.16 27.21
C VAL A 215 24.19 29.27 25.80
N ASP A 216 24.85 28.22 25.34
CA ASP A 216 25.43 28.13 24.00
C ASP A 216 24.94 26.87 23.29
N TRP A 217 24.98 26.90 21.96
CA TRP A 217 24.76 25.70 21.15
C TRP A 217 25.95 24.74 21.36
N GLY A 218 25.64 23.48 21.66
CA GLY A 218 26.57 22.36 21.66
C GLY A 218 26.79 21.80 20.25
N ASP A 219 27.29 20.56 20.14
CA ASP A 219 27.53 19.92 18.85
C ASP A 219 26.20 19.64 18.14
N VAL A 220 26.02 20.26 16.97
CA VAL A 220 24.76 20.23 16.20
C VAL A 220 24.89 19.17 15.10
N GLU A 221 24.68 17.90 15.44
CA GLU A 221 24.76 16.78 14.49
C GLU A 221 23.40 16.38 13.88
N GLN A 222 22.29 17.01 14.29
CA GLN A 222 20.94 16.61 13.90
C GLN A 222 20.26 17.58 12.94
N VAL A 223 19.33 17.06 12.15
CA VAL A 223 18.38 17.83 11.36
C VAL A 223 17.32 18.46 12.28
N TYR A 224 16.98 19.72 12.05
CA TYR A 224 15.97 20.45 12.84
C TYR A 224 14.79 20.83 11.96
N PRO A 225 13.54 20.65 12.43
CA PRO A 225 12.38 21.15 11.72
C PRO A 225 12.36 22.68 11.77
N VAL A 226 12.13 23.31 10.62
CA VAL A 226 11.98 24.76 10.50
C VAL A 226 10.69 25.06 9.75
N THR A 227 9.94 26.05 10.22
CA THR A 227 8.77 26.58 9.51
C THR A 227 9.19 27.73 8.61
N ILE A 228 8.93 27.61 7.31
CA ILE A 228 9.23 28.65 6.32
C ILE A 228 7.91 29.18 5.76
N GLN A 229 7.71 30.50 5.82
CA GLN A 229 6.60 31.16 5.14
C GLN A 229 7.04 31.59 3.74
N VAL A 230 6.22 31.26 2.73
CA VAL A 230 6.46 31.61 1.33
C VAL A 230 5.28 32.40 0.79
N ASP A 231 5.50 33.67 0.45
CA ASP A 231 4.50 34.52 -0.19
C ASP A 231 4.74 34.53 -1.71
N ALA A 232 3.74 34.11 -2.50
CA ALA A 232 3.86 33.98 -3.95
C ALA A 232 2.55 34.27 -4.68
N TRP A 233 2.66 34.65 -5.95
CA TRP A 233 1.51 34.80 -6.85
C TRP A 233 1.01 33.43 -7.31
N ASP A 234 -0.28 33.17 -7.11
CA ASP A 234 -0.89 31.90 -7.48
C ASP A 234 -0.83 31.66 -8.98
N ARG A 235 -0.34 30.47 -9.36
CA ARG A 235 -0.29 30.00 -10.74
C ARG A 235 -0.27 28.48 -10.81
N VAL A 236 -0.72 27.95 -11.93
CA VAL A 236 -0.62 26.51 -12.22
C VAL A 236 0.83 26.07 -12.13
N GLY A 237 1.09 25.06 -11.29
CA GLY A 237 2.42 24.49 -11.07
C GLY A 237 3.27 25.15 -9.98
N LEU A 238 2.78 26.19 -9.28
CA LEU A 238 3.53 26.88 -8.22
C LEU A 238 4.04 25.91 -7.14
N VAL A 239 3.16 25.08 -6.58
CA VAL A 239 3.51 24.11 -5.53
C VAL A 239 4.55 23.10 -6.04
N ARG A 240 4.41 22.63 -7.29
CA ARG A 240 5.37 21.69 -7.91
C ARG A 240 6.76 22.31 -8.01
N ASP A 241 6.85 23.57 -8.42
CA ASP A 241 8.14 24.25 -8.58
C ASP A 241 8.79 24.49 -7.21
N ILE A 242 8.01 24.85 -6.18
CA ILE A 242 8.50 24.96 -4.79
C ILE A 242 9.02 23.60 -4.28
N SER A 243 8.23 22.53 -4.44
CA SER A 243 8.62 21.19 -3.99
C SER A 243 9.86 20.66 -4.73
N ALA A 244 10.02 20.98 -6.02
CA ALA A 244 11.18 20.57 -6.80
C ALA A 244 12.49 21.16 -6.26
N ILE A 245 12.49 22.45 -5.91
CA ILE A 245 13.65 23.14 -5.33
C ILE A 245 14.00 22.52 -3.97
N ILE A 246 13.00 22.30 -3.11
CA ILE A 246 13.21 21.70 -1.78
C ILE A 246 13.83 20.29 -1.90
N ALA A 247 13.36 19.50 -2.88
CA ALA A 247 13.88 18.17 -3.13
C ALA A 247 15.32 18.17 -3.66
N GLU A 248 15.69 19.15 -4.50
CA GLU A 248 17.05 19.32 -5.01
C GLU A 248 18.06 19.61 -3.89
N GLU A 249 17.64 20.38 -2.88
CA GLU A 249 18.42 20.69 -1.67
C GLU A 249 18.46 19.53 -0.65
N GLY A 250 17.75 18.42 -0.90
CA GLY A 250 17.73 17.26 -0.01
C GLY A 250 17.06 17.50 1.35
N ILE A 251 16.13 18.48 1.42
CA ILE A 251 15.44 18.85 2.66
C ILE A 251 14.15 18.03 2.80
N ASN A 252 13.88 17.53 4.01
CA ASN A 252 12.63 16.83 4.32
C ASN A 252 11.49 17.81 4.63
N ILE A 253 10.30 17.56 4.08
CA ILE A 253 9.08 18.33 4.37
C ILE A 253 8.27 17.58 5.44
N THR A 254 7.87 18.27 6.51
CA THR A 254 7.01 17.75 7.57
C THR A 254 5.75 18.61 7.70
N ASP A 255 4.60 17.97 7.97
CA ASP A 255 3.29 18.60 8.17
C ASP A 255 3.23 19.58 9.37
#